data_AF-A0A9Q3YWI9-F1
#
_entry.id   AF-A0A9Q3YWI9-F1
#
_cell.length_a   1.000
_cell.length_b   1.000
_cell.length_c   1.000
_cell.angle_alpha   90.00
_cell.angle_beta   90.00
_cell.angle_gamma   90.00
#
_symmetry.space_group_name_H-M   'P 1'
#
loop_
_entity.id
_entity.type
_entity.pdbx_description
1 polymer ?
#
loop_
_entity_poly.entity_id
_entity_poly.type
_entity_poly.pdbx_seq_one_letter_code
_entity_poly.pdbx_strand_id
1 'polypeptide(L)'
;MKKMCIAFFMTILINIPCFAVQIDEDILLKKANQEFYNNPNESIKIVKQLLKKEKNADKIIQLYHIISTAELTKGNLKVSLQYLLKARELVLQSNDVKRKTSFFITAALQYEQMELDAKTLESLDEGEQYLSKIPDGEYYKYFEVGRMNLVRGMISKKQNNPEIALKSFQDAVKSFEKITEVEKTYYNQSILFFYIGNCFLDLGLSEKAEIAFSKAYHLAIITNSNSLQSYALKGLSQIKKIKHQNLQALEYLKNAENKSEKTYDSTLLEEIYKEMADNYLVMGNQNYYQLYSKKLQELQFKREQLELSSINESMNAQNKNAATKIEELSSKNKNSLILSITMGCTICLGIFLWAYKLMIRNKKSAKEIQKLVQPVS
;
A
#
# COMPACT_ATOMS: atom_id res chain seq x y z
N MET A 1 -6.31 12.49 -70.49
CA MET A 1 -5.79 11.31 -69.75
C MET A 1 -4.80 11.60 -68.62
N LYS A 2 -4.06 12.72 -68.58
CA LYS A 2 -3.12 13.01 -67.46
C LYS A 2 -3.76 13.51 -66.16
N LYS A 3 -4.99 14.05 -66.18
CA LYS A 3 -5.69 14.55 -64.97
C LYS A 3 -6.50 13.47 -64.23
N MET A 4 -6.76 12.33 -64.86
CA MET A 4 -7.53 11.23 -64.25
C MET A 4 -6.64 10.26 -63.45
N CYS A 5 -5.36 10.15 -63.79
CA CYS A 5 -4.41 9.31 -63.05
C CYS A 5 -3.94 9.94 -61.72
N ILE A 6 -4.05 11.26 -61.55
CA ILE A 6 -3.62 11.95 -60.32
C ILE A 6 -4.68 11.81 -59.21
N ALA A 7 -5.96 11.74 -59.57
CA ALA A 7 -7.05 11.54 -58.59
C ALA A 7 -7.09 10.10 -58.02
N PHE A 8 -6.62 9.11 -58.79
CA PHE A 8 -6.56 7.71 -58.35
C PHE A 8 -5.34 7.43 -57.44
N PHE A 9 -4.28 8.23 -57.54
CA PHE A 9 -3.09 8.07 -56.70
C PHE A 9 -3.22 8.76 -55.33
N MET A 10 -4.13 9.73 -55.17
CA MET A 10 -4.38 10.40 -53.90
C MET A 10 -5.38 9.69 -52.97
N THR A 11 -6.15 8.71 -53.47
CA THR A 11 -7.12 7.95 -52.67
C THR A 11 -6.55 6.67 -52.05
N ILE A 12 -5.31 6.29 -52.39
CA ILE A 12 -4.65 5.06 -51.87
C ILE A 12 -3.81 5.35 -50.61
N LEU A 13 -3.65 6.61 -50.19
CA LEU A 13 -2.78 6.99 -49.05
C LEU A 13 -3.48 7.11 -47.68
N ILE A 14 -4.77 6.75 -47.54
CA ILE A 14 -5.51 6.94 -46.26
C ILE A 14 -5.87 5.63 -45.52
N ASN A 15 -5.54 4.46 -46.06
CA ASN A 15 -5.79 3.19 -45.36
C ASN A 15 -4.50 2.45 -45.00
N ILE A 16 -3.64 3.08 -44.20
CA ILE A 16 -2.79 2.31 -43.29
C ILE A 16 -3.67 2.06 -42.06
N PRO A 17 -4.25 0.86 -41.86
CA PRO A 17 -4.72 0.50 -40.54
C PRO A 17 -3.50 0.61 -39.63
N CYS A 18 -3.49 1.65 -38.80
CA CYS A 18 -2.65 1.69 -37.62
C CYS A 18 -3.14 0.51 -36.78
N PHE A 19 -2.52 -0.65 -36.99
CA PHE A 19 -2.57 -1.75 -36.03
C PHE A 19 -1.86 -1.20 -34.80
N ALA A 20 -2.60 -0.46 -33.98
CA ALA A 20 -2.30 -0.37 -32.57
C ALA A 20 -2.36 -1.82 -32.10
N VAL A 21 -1.19 -2.45 -31.98
CA VAL A 21 -1.04 -3.73 -31.32
C VAL A 21 -1.68 -3.53 -29.95
N GLN A 22 -2.87 -4.11 -29.79
CA GLN A 22 -3.56 -4.14 -28.51
C GLN A 22 -2.74 -5.08 -27.66
N ILE A 23 -1.69 -4.54 -27.03
CA ILE A 23 -0.91 -5.26 -26.04
C ILE A 23 -1.92 -5.70 -24.99
N ASP A 24 -2.02 -7.00 -24.81
CA ASP A 24 -2.92 -7.61 -23.84
C ASP A 24 -2.68 -6.98 -22.46
N GLU A 25 -3.75 -6.40 -21.90
CA GLU A 25 -3.72 -5.70 -20.61
C GLU A 25 -3.24 -6.65 -19.50
N ASP A 26 -3.47 -7.96 -19.63
CA ASP A 26 -3.01 -8.96 -18.68
C ASP A 26 -1.49 -9.18 -18.75
N ILE A 27 -0.88 -9.03 -19.94
CA ILE A 27 0.58 -9.05 -20.10
C ILE A 27 1.20 -7.82 -19.44
N LEU A 28 0.59 -6.64 -19.65
CA LEU A 28 1.06 -5.41 -19.02
C LEU A 28 0.92 -5.46 -17.49
N LEU A 29 -0.20 -5.97 -16.98
CA LEU A 29 -0.42 -6.16 -15.55
C LEU A 29 0.61 -7.10 -14.95
N LYS A 30 0.88 -8.25 -15.61
CA LYS A 30 1.91 -9.19 -15.18
C LYS A 30 3.29 -8.54 -15.15
N LYS A 31 3.64 -7.76 -16.19
CA LYS A 31 4.90 -7.00 -16.23
C LYS A 31 4.99 -6.01 -15.06
N ALA A 32 3.94 -5.21 -14.83
CA ALA A 32 3.91 -4.27 -13.72
C ALA A 32 4.09 -4.97 -12.36
N ASN A 33 3.47 -6.15 -12.19
CA ASN A 33 3.57 -6.98 -11.00
C ASN A 33 4.98 -7.59 -10.81
N GLN A 34 5.76 -7.78 -11.87
CA GLN A 34 7.14 -8.28 -11.78
C GLN A 34 8.15 -7.16 -11.50
N GLU A 35 7.80 -5.93 -11.87
CA GLU A 35 8.72 -4.80 -11.86
C GLU A 35 8.58 -3.88 -10.64
N PHE A 36 7.55 -3.99 -9.79
CA PHE A 36 7.35 -2.97 -8.74
C PHE A 36 8.47 -2.90 -7.69
N TYR A 37 9.27 -3.95 -7.50
CA TYR A 37 10.51 -3.91 -6.72
C TYR A 37 11.76 -3.64 -7.55
N ASN A 38 11.82 -4.12 -8.78
CA ASN A 38 13.04 -4.02 -9.60
C ASN A 38 13.11 -2.75 -10.44
N ASN A 39 11.97 -2.21 -10.88
CA ASN A 39 11.82 -1.00 -11.66
C ASN A 39 10.48 -0.30 -11.31
N PRO A 40 10.37 0.28 -10.10
CA PRO A 40 9.13 0.87 -9.62
C PRO A 40 8.59 1.98 -10.55
N ASN A 41 9.46 2.75 -11.22
CA ASN A 41 9.02 3.80 -12.14
C ASN A 41 8.28 3.25 -13.37
N GLU A 42 8.80 2.19 -13.99
CA GLU A 42 8.13 1.55 -15.12
C GLU A 42 6.83 0.87 -14.66
N SER A 43 6.83 0.22 -13.50
CA SER A 43 5.61 -0.37 -12.92
C SER A 43 4.52 0.69 -12.69
N ILE A 44 4.86 1.83 -12.05
CA ILE A 44 3.94 2.96 -11.84
C ILE A 44 3.38 3.49 -13.16
N LYS A 45 4.24 3.62 -14.19
CA LYS A 45 3.83 4.10 -15.51
C LYS A 45 2.82 3.16 -16.16
N ILE A 46 3.07 1.86 -16.16
CA ILE A 46 2.16 0.85 -16.70
C ILE A 46 0.83 0.87 -15.94
N VAL A 47 0.88 0.86 -14.60
CA VAL A 47 -0.34 0.88 -13.78
C VAL A 47 -1.19 2.14 -14.04
N LYS A 48 -0.58 3.31 -14.12
CA LYS A 48 -1.28 4.57 -14.45
C LYS A 48 -1.93 4.54 -15.84
N GLN A 49 -1.39 3.78 -16.78
CA GLN A 49 -2.01 3.60 -18.10
C GLN A 49 -3.22 2.66 -18.01
N LEU A 50 -3.10 1.53 -17.31
CA LEU A 50 -4.17 0.55 -17.13
C LEU A 50 -5.37 1.14 -16.36
N LEU A 51 -5.11 1.89 -15.28
CA LEU A 51 -6.14 2.53 -14.45
C LEU A 51 -7.03 3.53 -15.20
N LYS A 52 -6.61 4.04 -16.37
CA LYS A 52 -7.44 4.97 -17.18
C LYS A 52 -8.59 4.28 -17.89
N LYS A 53 -8.48 2.97 -18.12
CA LYS A 53 -9.41 2.20 -18.95
C LYS A 53 -10.10 1.08 -18.18
N GLU A 54 -9.45 0.56 -17.15
CA GLU A 54 -9.94 -0.55 -16.36
C GLU A 54 -11.23 -0.18 -15.60
N LYS A 55 -12.19 -1.11 -15.62
CA LYS A 55 -13.48 -0.98 -14.92
C LYS A 55 -13.75 -2.12 -13.95
N ASN A 56 -13.03 -3.23 -14.09
CA ASN A 56 -13.14 -4.37 -13.21
C ASN A 56 -12.54 -4.02 -11.84
N ALA A 57 -13.37 -4.07 -10.79
CA ALA A 57 -12.96 -3.72 -9.43
C ALA A 57 -11.77 -4.55 -8.94
N ASP A 58 -11.67 -5.82 -9.33
CA ASP A 58 -10.62 -6.73 -8.89
C ASP A 58 -9.28 -6.37 -9.50
N LYS A 59 -9.28 -6.06 -10.81
CA LYS A 59 -8.10 -5.55 -11.50
C LYS A 59 -7.70 -4.18 -10.93
N ILE A 60 -8.65 -3.30 -10.62
CA ILE A 60 -8.35 -2.00 -9.99
C ILE A 60 -7.70 -2.17 -8.61
N ILE A 61 -8.21 -3.07 -7.77
CA ILE A 61 -7.60 -3.39 -6.46
C ILE A 61 -6.16 -3.86 -6.64
N GLN A 62 -5.90 -4.77 -7.59
CA GLN A 62 -4.56 -5.26 -7.86
C GLN A 62 -3.64 -4.14 -8.37
N LEU A 63 -4.12 -3.29 -9.29
CA LEU A 63 -3.39 -2.14 -9.79
C LEU A 63 -3.03 -1.17 -8.64
N TYR A 64 -3.98 -0.87 -7.75
CA TYR A 64 -3.73 -0.04 -6.56
C TYR A 64 -2.70 -0.65 -5.63
N HIS A 65 -2.72 -1.97 -5.42
CA HIS A 65 -1.68 -2.66 -4.66
C HIS A 65 -0.30 -2.52 -5.32
N ILE A 66 -0.19 -2.73 -6.63
CA ILE A 66 1.09 -2.65 -7.36
C ILE A 66 1.67 -1.23 -7.28
N ILE A 67 0.88 -0.21 -7.59
CA ILE A 67 1.35 1.19 -7.51
C ILE A 67 1.67 1.60 -6.07
N SER A 68 0.89 1.13 -5.09
CA SER A 68 1.16 1.37 -3.68
C SER A 68 2.52 0.79 -3.28
N THR A 69 2.82 -0.45 -3.67
CA THR A 69 4.09 -1.11 -3.37
C THR A 69 5.26 -0.45 -4.11
N ALA A 70 5.08 -0.08 -5.38
CA ALA A 70 6.12 0.60 -6.16
C ALA A 70 6.48 1.98 -5.57
N GLU A 71 5.48 2.73 -5.09
CA GLU A 71 5.72 4.02 -4.43
C GLU A 71 6.37 3.84 -3.05
N LEU A 72 6.01 2.77 -2.31
CA LEU A 72 6.69 2.40 -1.06
C LEU A 72 8.17 2.10 -1.28
N THR A 73 8.50 1.28 -2.29
CA THR A 73 9.89 0.98 -2.67
C THR A 73 10.71 2.24 -2.95
N LYS A 74 10.06 3.30 -3.47
CA LYS A 74 10.70 4.60 -3.73
C LYS A 74 10.79 5.53 -2.51
N GLY A 75 10.27 5.10 -1.35
CA GLY A 75 10.17 5.93 -0.15
C GLY A 75 8.98 6.91 -0.15
N ASN A 76 8.07 6.83 -1.13
CA ASN A 76 6.90 7.71 -1.23
C ASN A 76 5.75 7.20 -0.35
N LEU A 77 5.96 7.20 0.98
CA LEU A 77 5.05 6.62 1.98
C LEU A 77 3.61 7.13 1.84
N LYS A 78 3.43 8.44 1.68
CA LYS A 78 2.10 9.06 1.50
C LYS A 78 1.35 8.50 0.29
N VAL A 79 1.99 8.48 -0.88
CA VAL A 79 1.34 8.03 -2.12
C VAL A 79 1.04 6.54 -2.03
N SER A 80 1.97 5.77 -1.47
CA SER A 80 1.76 4.36 -1.17
C SER A 80 0.52 4.13 -0.31
N LEU A 81 0.42 4.85 0.82
CA LEU A 81 -0.72 4.76 1.74
C LEU A 81 -2.03 5.18 1.05
N GLN A 82 -2.02 6.23 0.24
CA GLN A 82 -3.20 6.68 -0.49
C GLN A 82 -3.78 5.59 -1.40
N TYR A 83 -2.93 4.88 -2.16
CA TYR A 83 -3.40 3.80 -3.02
C TYR A 83 -3.81 2.55 -2.23
N LEU A 84 -3.12 2.25 -1.12
CA LEU A 84 -3.51 1.16 -0.23
C LEU A 84 -4.92 1.40 0.36
N LEU A 85 -5.22 2.63 0.77
CA LEU A 85 -6.54 3.01 1.28
C LEU A 85 -7.63 2.95 0.19
N LYS A 86 -7.33 3.38 -1.03
CA LYS A 86 -8.26 3.22 -2.17
C LYS A 86 -8.56 1.74 -2.47
N ALA A 87 -7.56 0.87 -2.38
CA ALA A 87 -7.76 -0.57 -2.51
C ALA A 87 -8.64 -1.11 -1.36
N ARG A 88 -8.43 -0.64 -0.13
CA ARG A 88 -9.25 -1.01 1.03
C ARG A 88 -10.73 -0.70 0.82
N GLU A 89 -11.04 0.50 0.36
CA GLU A 89 -12.42 0.93 0.10
C GLU A 89 -13.16 -0.03 -0.86
N LEU A 90 -12.50 -0.44 -1.94
CA LEU A 90 -13.06 -1.38 -2.91
C LEU A 90 -13.16 -2.81 -2.35
N VAL A 91 -12.15 -3.26 -1.59
CA VAL A 91 -12.15 -4.60 -0.98
C VAL A 91 -13.26 -4.75 0.04
N LEU A 92 -13.55 -3.71 0.83
CA LEU A 92 -14.62 -3.75 1.82
C LEU A 92 -16.01 -3.95 1.19
N GLN A 93 -16.20 -3.45 -0.03
CA GLN A 93 -17.43 -3.62 -0.82
C GLN A 93 -17.54 -5.01 -1.48
N SER A 94 -16.44 -5.77 -1.55
CA SER A 94 -16.46 -7.13 -2.09
C SER A 94 -17.11 -8.11 -1.11
N ASN A 95 -17.75 -9.17 -1.63
CA ASN A 95 -18.21 -10.30 -0.83
C ASN A 95 -17.20 -11.47 -0.82
N ASP A 96 -16.09 -11.34 -1.55
CA ASP A 96 -15.07 -12.38 -1.69
C ASP A 96 -14.16 -12.42 -0.45
N VAL A 97 -14.33 -13.47 0.35
CA VAL A 97 -13.55 -13.71 1.58
C VAL A 97 -12.07 -13.90 1.28
N LYS A 98 -11.71 -14.57 0.17
CA LYS A 98 -10.30 -14.76 -0.21
C LYS A 98 -9.69 -13.41 -0.55
N ARG A 99 -10.40 -12.58 -1.31
CA ARG A 99 -9.93 -11.22 -1.63
C ARG A 99 -9.70 -10.36 -0.39
N LYS A 100 -10.65 -10.35 0.55
CA LYS A 100 -10.48 -9.63 1.82
C LYS A 100 -9.27 -10.15 2.59
N THR A 101 -9.14 -11.46 2.72
CA THR A 101 -8.00 -12.11 3.38
C THR A 101 -6.66 -11.69 2.78
N SER A 102 -6.49 -11.87 1.46
CA SER A 102 -5.25 -11.47 0.75
C SER A 102 -4.96 -10.00 0.93
N PHE A 103 -5.97 -9.13 0.79
CA PHE A 103 -5.79 -7.69 0.94
C PHE A 103 -5.26 -7.33 2.32
N PHE A 104 -5.92 -7.79 3.38
CA PHE A 104 -5.57 -7.41 4.75
C PHE A 104 -4.20 -7.93 5.19
N ILE A 105 -3.84 -9.17 4.82
CA ILE A 105 -2.50 -9.71 5.09
C ILE A 105 -1.43 -8.95 4.32
N THR A 106 -1.72 -8.54 3.08
CA THR A 106 -0.80 -7.75 2.26
C THR A 106 -0.66 -6.31 2.79
N ALA A 107 -1.77 -5.70 3.20
CA ALA A 107 -1.78 -4.40 3.84
C ALA A 107 -0.98 -4.41 5.14
N ALA A 108 -1.11 -5.48 5.94
CA ALA A 108 -0.30 -5.67 7.14
C ALA A 108 1.20 -5.68 6.81
N LEU A 109 1.63 -6.45 5.80
CA LEU A 109 3.03 -6.45 5.37
C LEU A 109 3.50 -5.07 4.92
N GLN A 110 2.68 -4.32 4.17
CA GLN A 110 3.05 -2.96 3.77
C GLN A 110 3.11 -1.99 4.96
N TYR A 111 2.17 -2.09 5.91
CA TYR A 111 2.21 -1.29 7.14
C TYR A 111 3.43 -1.62 7.99
N GLU A 112 3.85 -2.89 8.03
CA GLU A 112 5.08 -3.31 8.70
C GLU A 112 6.30 -2.65 8.05
N GLN A 113 6.38 -2.66 6.72
CA GLN A 113 7.45 -1.99 5.95
C GLN A 113 7.45 -0.46 6.14
N MET A 114 6.30 0.13 6.45
CA MET A 114 6.15 1.55 6.81
C MET A 114 6.37 1.83 8.30
N GLU A 115 6.66 0.80 9.10
CA GLU A 115 6.81 0.87 10.56
C GLU A 115 5.54 1.30 11.32
N LEU A 116 4.36 1.08 10.76
CA LEU A 116 3.06 1.42 11.35
C LEU A 116 2.48 0.26 12.17
N ASP A 117 3.16 -0.10 13.26
CA ASP A 117 2.91 -1.33 14.03
C ASP A 117 1.45 -1.54 14.44
N ALA A 118 0.75 -0.50 14.91
CA ALA A 118 -0.66 -0.59 15.28
C ALA A 118 -1.56 -0.96 14.09
N LYS A 119 -1.27 -0.40 12.90
CA LYS A 119 -2.03 -0.70 11.68
C LYS A 119 -1.68 -2.07 11.10
N THR A 120 -0.46 -2.53 11.30
CA THR A 120 -0.06 -3.89 11.00
C THR A 120 -0.90 -4.88 11.79
N LEU A 121 -0.97 -4.74 13.11
CA LEU A 121 -1.76 -5.62 13.98
C LEU A 121 -3.25 -5.58 13.65
N GLU A 122 -3.84 -4.38 13.52
CA GLU A 122 -5.24 -4.20 13.12
C GLU A 122 -5.54 -4.93 11.80
N SER A 123 -4.66 -4.82 10.81
CA SER A 123 -4.84 -5.49 9.52
C SER A 123 -4.65 -7.00 9.59
N LEU A 124 -3.76 -7.51 10.46
CA LEU A 124 -3.63 -8.95 10.69
C LEU A 124 -4.89 -9.52 11.35
N ASP A 125 -5.44 -8.83 12.35
CA ASP A 125 -6.67 -9.25 13.03
C ASP A 125 -7.86 -9.29 12.06
N GLU A 126 -8.02 -8.25 11.22
CA GLU A 126 -9.03 -8.25 10.16
C GLU A 126 -8.80 -9.39 9.15
N GLY A 127 -7.55 -9.61 8.73
CA GLY A 127 -7.18 -10.70 7.83
C GLY A 127 -7.50 -12.08 8.41
N GLU A 128 -7.21 -12.31 9.69
CA GLU A 128 -7.47 -13.57 10.39
C GLU A 128 -8.98 -13.85 10.50
N GLN A 129 -9.80 -12.83 10.76
CA GLN A 129 -11.26 -12.98 10.76
C GLN A 129 -11.80 -13.51 9.44
N TYR A 130 -11.27 -13.05 8.29
CA TYR A 130 -11.67 -13.58 6.98
C TYR A 130 -11.03 -14.94 6.69
N LEU A 131 -9.75 -15.11 7.02
CA LEU A 131 -9.02 -16.36 6.83
C LEU A 131 -9.68 -17.53 7.57
N SER A 132 -10.25 -17.29 8.75
CA SER A 132 -10.96 -18.30 9.55
C SER A 132 -12.16 -18.92 8.83
N LYS A 133 -12.77 -18.18 7.88
CA LYS A 133 -13.95 -18.63 7.10
C LYS A 133 -13.57 -19.45 5.87
N ILE A 134 -12.28 -19.55 5.56
CA ILE A 134 -11.78 -20.32 4.42
C ILE A 134 -11.55 -21.76 4.88
N PRO A 135 -12.05 -22.77 4.14
CA PRO A 135 -11.87 -24.18 4.48
C PRO A 135 -10.40 -24.58 4.60
N ASP A 136 -10.12 -25.49 5.53
CA ASP A 136 -8.82 -26.13 5.63
C ASP A 136 -8.58 -27.09 4.45
N GLY A 137 -7.30 -27.43 4.21
CA GLY A 137 -6.92 -28.29 3.08
C GLY A 137 -6.81 -27.56 1.74
N GLU A 138 -7.27 -26.32 1.64
CA GLU A 138 -7.10 -25.52 0.42
C GLU A 138 -5.70 -24.89 0.33
N TYR A 139 -5.12 -24.90 -0.88
CA TYR A 139 -3.89 -24.16 -1.21
C TYR A 139 -3.92 -22.73 -0.65
N TYR A 140 -5.04 -22.03 -0.89
CA TYR A 140 -5.19 -20.62 -0.53
C TYR A 140 -5.10 -20.40 0.99
N LYS A 141 -5.69 -21.31 1.78
CA LYS A 141 -5.62 -21.27 3.24
C LYS A 141 -4.18 -21.38 3.71
N TYR A 142 -3.44 -22.37 3.24
CA TYR A 142 -2.05 -22.59 3.64
C TYR A 142 -1.14 -21.44 3.20
N PHE A 143 -1.40 -20.87 2.02
CA PHE A 143 -0.63 -19.75 1.51
C PHE A 143 -0.77 -18.52 2.42
N GLU A 144 -2.00 -18.16 2.77
CA GLU A 144 -2.26 -16.99 3.61
C GLU A 144 -1.91 -17.20 5.08
N VAL A 145 -2.09 -18.40 5.63
CA VAL A 145 -1.56 -18.74 6.98
C VAL A 145 -0.05 -18.58 7.02
N GLY A 146 0.66 -19.00 5.96
CA GLY A 146 2.09 -18.82 5.85
C GLY A 146 2.51 -17.35 5.85
N ARG A 147 1.84 -16.53 5.04
CA ARG A 147 2.09 -15.08 4.96
C ARG A 147 1.75 -14.34 6.24
N MET A 148 0.62 -14.67 6.89
CA MET A 148 0.22 -14.08 8.16
C MET A 148 1.25 -14.34 9.26
N ASN A 149 1.73 -15.59 9.36
CA ASN A 149 2.77 -15.96 10.34
C ASN A 149 4.14 -15.36 10.01
N LEU A 150 4.47 -15.15 8.73
CA LEU A 150 5.63 -14.36 8.33
C LEU A 150 5.56 -12.94 8.92
N VAL A 151 4.44 -12.23 8.74
CA VAL A 151 4.30 -10.85 9.28
C VAL A 151 4.33 -10.85 10.82
N ARG A 152 3.68 -11.81 11.49
CA ARG A 152 3.76 -11.97 12.96
C ARG A 152 5.18 -12.18 13.47
N GLY A 153 5.96 -12.97 12.74
CA GLY A 153 7.38 -13.17 13.05
C GLY A 153 8.20 -11.90 12.88
N MET A 154 7.94 -11.11 11.84
CA MET A 154 8.61 -9.82 11.60
C MET A 154 8.36 -8.84 12.76
N ILE A 155 7.12 -8.72 13.23
CA ILE A 155 6.77 -7.89 14.40
C ILE A 155 7.52 -8.36 15.65
N SER A 156 7.49 -9.66 15.94
CA SER A 156 8.16 -10.22 17.13
C SER A 156 9.67 -9.99 17.08
N LYS A 157 10.27 -10.08 15.89
CA LYS A 157 11.69 -9.79 15.65
C LYS A 157 12.00 -8.31 15.88
N LYS A 158 11.14 -7.39 15.42
CA LYS A 158 11.27 -5.94 15.68
C LYS A 158 11.19 -5.60 17.17
N GLN A 159 10.40 -6.37 17.92
CA GLN A 159 10.30 -6.29 19.39
C GLN A 159 11.48 -6.97 20.12
N ASN A 160 12.54 -7.33 19.40
CA ASN A 160 13.74 -7.98 19.92
C ASN A 160 13.45 -9.31 20.65
N ASN A 161 12.50 -10.08 20.12
CA ASN A 161 12.12 -11.39 20.65
C ASN A 161 12.34 -12.49 19.59
N PRO A 162 13.60 -12.86 19.30
CA PRO A 162 13.95 -13.76 18.21
C PRO A 162 13.40 -15.17 18.37
N GLU A 163 13.18 -15.67 19.59
CA GLU A 163 12.60 -16.99 19.84
C GLU A 163 11.11 -17.03 19.46
N ILE A 164 10.33 -16.02 19.85
CA ILE A 164 8.92 -15.90 19.46
C ILE A 164 8.80 -15.68 17.95
N ALA A 165 9.70 -14.87 17.39
CA ALA A 165 9.79 -14.68 15.94
C ALA A 165 10.04 -16.01 15.21
N LEU A 166 11.03 -16.79 15.65
CA LEU A 166 11.34 -18.11 15.08
C LEU A 166 10.16 -19.07 15.15
N LYS A 167 9.40 -19.08 16.25
CA LYS A 167 8.19 -19.90 16.34
C LYS A 167 7.18 -19.53 15.25
N SER A 168 6.90 -18.24 15.08
CA SER A 168 6.00 -17.76 14.02
C SER A 168 6.52 -18.10 12.63
N PHE A 169 7.83 -17.92 12.39
CA PHE A 169 8.45 -18.28 11.13
C PHE A 169 8.41 -19.79 10.85
N GLN A 170 8.58 -20.64 11.86
CA GLN A 170 8.44 -22.09 11.72
C GLN A 170 7.00 -22.49 11.37
N ASP A 171 6.00 -21.83 11.95
CA ASP A 171 4.61 -22.08 11.60
C ASP A 171 4.30 -21.60 10.17
N ALA A 172 4.96 -20.53 9.70
CA ALA A 172 4.92 -20.14 8.30
C ALA A 172 5.55 -21.20 7.36
N VAL A 173 6.71 -21.75 7.72
CA VAL A 173 7.38 -22.83 6.96
C VAL A 173 6.44 -24.04 6.85
N LYS A 174 5.91 -24.54 7.98
CA LYS A 174 5.00 -25.68 8.01
C LYS A 174 3.75 -25.45 7.15
N SER A 175 3.29 -24.21 7.07
CA SER A 175 2.15 -23.87 6.22
C SER A 175 2.51 -23.95 4.74
N PHE A 176 3.65 -23.38 4.33
CA PHE A 176 4.11 -23.47 2.95
C PHE A 176 4.48 -24.89 2.51
N GLU A 177 4.94 -25.75 3.43
CA GLU A 177 5.24 -27.16 3.15
C GLU A 177 3.99 -27.99 2.79
N LYS A 178 2.79 -27.52 3.15
CA LYS A 178 1.52 -28.19 2.79
C LYS A 178 1.05 -27.87 1.37
N ILE A 179 1.75 -26.97 0.66
CA ILE A 179 1.40 -26.54 -0.70
C ILE A 179 2.12 -27.41 -1.73
N THR A 180 1.37 -27.95 -2.69
CA THR A 180 1.88 -28.75 -3.81
C THR A 180 2.64 -27.93 -4.84
N GLU A 181 2.09 -26.77 -5.24
CA GLU A 181 2.75 -25.82 -6.15
C GLU A 181 3.77 -24.94 -5.41
N VAL A 182 4.80 -25.59 -4.88
CA VAL A 182 5.83 -24.96 -4.04
C VAL A 182 6.49 -23.76 -4.70
N GLU A 183 6.60 -23.73 -6.03
CA GLU A 183 7.20 -22.64 -6.79
C GLU A 183 6.50 -21.29 -6.60
N LYS A 184 5.18 -21.32 -6.36
CA LYS A 184 4.39 -20.10 -6.09
C LYS A 184 4.70 -19.49 -4.72
N THR A 185 5.39 -20.23 -3.85
CA THR A 185 5.73 -19.79 -2.50
C THR A 185 7.17 -19.31 -2.38
N TYR A 186 8.05 -19.58 -3.36
CA TYR A 186 9.48 -19.31 -3.28
C TYR A 186 9.83 -17.86 -2.95
N TYR A 187 9.05 -16.90 -3.44
CA TYR A 187 9.26 -15.48 -3.12
C TYR A 187 9.07 -15.22 -1.62
N ASN A 188 7.96 -15.68 -1.04
CA ASN A 188 7.68 -15.54 0.39
C ASN A 188 8.62 -16.38 1.24
N GLN A 189 8.97 -17.59 0.80
CA GLN A 189 9.94 -18.43 1.49
C GLN A 189 11.33 -17.79 1.51
N SER A 190 11.75 -17.10 0.45
CA SER A 190 13.03 -16.37 0.44
C SER A 190 13.06 -15.30 1.53
N ILE A 191 11.99 -14.51 1.67
CA ILE A 191 11.85 -13.52 2.74
C ILE A 191 11.88 -14.20 4.11
N LEU A 192 11.11 -15.29 4.26
CA LEU A 192 11.02 -16.07 5.49
C LEU A 192 12.38 -16.59 5.95
N PHE A 193 13.16 -17.21 5.06
CA PHE A 193 14.48 -17.73 5.41
C PHE A 193 15.50 -16.63 5.69
N PHE A 194 15.37 -15.46 5.07
CA PHE A 194 16.16 -14.29 5.45
C PHE A 194 15.87 -13.86 6.89
N TYR A 195 14.61 -13.75 7.28
CA TYR A 195 14.24 -13.40 8.66
C TYR A 195 14.60 -14.48 9.69
N ILE A 196 14.46 -15.76 9.34
CA ILE A 196 14.96 -16.88 10.16
C ILE A 196 16.48 -16.74 10.37
N GLY A 197 17.23 -16.44 9.31
CA GLY A 197 18.67 -16.22 9.39
C GLY A 197 19.04 -15.08 10.34
N ASN A 198 18.32 -13.96 10.27
CA ASN A 198 18.50 -12.85 11.21
C ASN A 198 18.22 -13.27 12.65
N CYS A 199 17.15 -14.01 12.93
CA CYS A 199 16.89 -14.48 14.30
C CYS A 199 17.98 -15.42 14.80
N PHE A 200 18.51 -16.30 13.95
CA PHE A 200 19.65 -17.14 14.33
C PHE A 200 20.91 -16.33 14.58
N LEU A 201 21.15 -15.24 13.82
CA LEU A 201 22.24 -14.31 14.11
C LEU A 201 22.07 -13.64 15.47
N ASP A 202 20.88 -13.13 15.77
CA ASP A 202 20.56 -12.46 17.04
C ASP A 202 20.77 -13.41 18.25
N LEU A 203 20.56 -14.71 18.04
CA LEU A 203 20.80 -15.78 19.02
C LEU A 203 22.25 -16.29 19.05
N GLY A 204 23.17 -15.73 18.26
CA GLY A 204 24.56 -16.19 18.17
C GLY A 204 24.76 -17.53 17.45
N LEU A 205 23.74 -18.05 16.76
CA LEU A 205 23.75 -19.34 16.06
C LEU A 205 24.17 -19.16 14.59
N SER A 206 25.40 -18.69 14.38
CA SER A 206 25.91 -18.29 13.06
C SER A 206 25.86 -19.39 11.99
N GLU A 207 26.09 -20.66 12.34
CA GLU A 207 26.00 -21.77 11.37
C GLU A 207 24.57 -21.95 10.86
N LYS A 208 23.57 -21.88 11.74
CA LYS A 208 22.16 -21.98 11.35
C LYS A 208 21.72 -20.77 10.54
N ALA A 209 22.23 -19.59 10.87
CA ALA A 209 22.00 -18.38 10.10
C ALA A 209 22.56 -18.51 8.67
N GLU A 210 23.77 -19.04 8.49
CA GLU A 210 24.38 -19.26 7.18
C GLU A 210 23.54 -20.20 6.30
N ILE A 211 23.04 -21.30 6.87
CA ILE A 211 22.13 -22.22 6.17
C ILE A 211 20.85 -21.49 5.73
N ALA A 212 20.25 -20.71 6.63
CA ALA A 212 19.03 -19.97 6.34
C ALA A 212 19.24 -18.90 5.25
N PHE A 213 20.30 -18.09 5.34
CA PHE A 213 20.61 -17.09 4.32
C PHE A 213 20.98 -17.72 2.97
N SER A 214 21.68 -18.85 2.97
CA SER A 214 21.98 -19.59 1.74
C SER A 214 20.71 -20.09 1.06
N LYS A 215 19.75 -20.60 1.85
CA LYS A 215 18.43 -21.01 1.34
C LYS A 215 17.64 -19.81 0.81
N ALA A 216 17.65 -18.69 1.51
CA ALA A 216 17.04 -17.45 1.03
C ALA A 216 17.64 -17.01 -0.31
N TYR A 217 18.98 -16.99 -0.42
CA TYR A 217 19.68 -16.61 -1.64
C TYR A 217 19.32 -17.51 -2.83
N HIS A 218 19.30 -18.83 -2.62
CA HIS A 218 18.91 -19.79 -3.66
C HIS A 218 17.48 -19.56 -4.18
N LEU A 219 16.52 -19.34 -3.27
CA LEU A 219 15.13 -19.03 -3.64
C LEU A 219 15.01 -17.67 -4.36
N ALA A 220 15.81 -16.68 -3.94
CA ALA A 220 15.87 -15.36 -4.58
C ALA A 220 16.43 -15.42 -6.01
N ILE A 221 17.36 -16.34 -6.30
CA ILE A 221 17.82 -16.63 -7.66
C ILE A 221 16.68 -17.22 -8.49
N ILE A 222 15.99 -18.24 -7.99
CA ILE A 222 14.89 -18.89 -8.71
C ILE A 222 13.78 -17.90 -9.07
N THR A 223 13.47 -16.98 -8.17
CA THR A 223 12.44 -15.95 -8.38
C THR A 223 12.94 -14.73 -9.16
N ASN A 224 14.21 -14.71 -9.56
CA ASN A 224 14.86 -13.61 -10.28
C ASN A 224 14.67 -12.24 -9.59
N SER A 225 14.67 -12.22 -8.25
CA SER A 225 14.50 -10.99 -7.47
C SER A 225 15.86 -10.44 -7.06
N ASN A 226 16.28 -9.32 -7.67
CA ASN A 226 17.54 -8.66 -7.31
C ASN A 226 17.53 -8.18 -5.86
N SER A 227 16.42 -7.60 -5.40
CA SER A 227 16.27 -7.13 -4.02
C SER A 227 16.43 -8.29 -3.02
N LEU A 228 15.72 -9.40 -3.20
CA LEU A 228 15.85 -10.56 -2.31
C LEU A 228 17.26 -11.19 -2.34
N GLN A 229 17.90 -11.21 -3.51
CA GLN A 229 19.29 -11.66 -3.62
C GLN A 229 20.22 -10.75 -2.81
N SER A 230 20.05 -9.43 -2.91
CA SER A 230 20.83 -8.45 -2.15
C SER A 230 20.63 -8.59 -0.63
N TYR A 231 19.39 -8.77 -0.15
CA TYR A 231 19.12 -9.05 1.28
C TYR A 231 19.85 -10.30 1.76
N ALA A 232 19.75 -11.41 1.02
CA ALA A 232 20.39 -12.66 1.40
C ALA A 232 21.93 -12.57 1.37
N LEU A 233 22.50 -11.89 0.36
CA LEU A 233 23.94 -11.62 0.29
C LEU A 233 24.44 -10.76 1.44
N LYS A 234 23.65 -9.73 1.84
CA LYS A 234 23.96 -8.93 3.03
C LYS A 234 23.98 -9.80 4.29
N GLY A 235 23.00 -10.69 4.49
CA GLY A 235 23.02 -11.67 5.60
C GLY A 235 24.25 -12.58 5.57
N LEU A 236 24.58 -13.15 4.42
CA LEU A 236 25.79 -13.97 4.25
C LEU A 236 27.08 -13.19 4.54
N SER A 237 27.14 -11.90 4.19
CA SER A 237 28.30 -11.06 4.50
C SER A 237 28.52 -10.90 6.02
N GLN A 238 27.43 -10.77 6.79
CA GLN A 238 27.51 -10.69 8.25
C GLN A 238 28.09 -11.98 8.85
N ILE A 239 27.72 -13.15 8.31
CA ILE A 239 28.33 -14.43 8.68
C ILE A 239 29.84 -14.43 8.41
N LYS A 240 30.26 -13.98 7.23
CA LYS A 240 31.68 -13.92 6.89
C LYS A 240 32.44 -12.94 7.79
N LYS A 241 31.84 -11.80 8.18
CA LYS A 241 32.43 -10.88 9.18
C LYS A 241 32.62 -11.57 10.53
N ILE A 242 31.60 -12.29 11.04
CA ILE A 242 31.69 -13.06 12.30
C ILE A 242 32.82 -14.11 12.23
N LYS A 243 33.03 -14.71 11.07
CA LYS A 243 34.12 -15.67 10.82
C LYS A 243 35.48 -15.00 10.54
N HIS A 244 35.60 -13.69 10.71
CA HIS A 244 36.79 -12.89 10.38
C HIS A 244 37.24 -12.97 8.92
N GLN A 245 36.34 -13.35 8.01
CA GLN A 245 36.55 -13.45 6.56
C GLN A 245 36.14 -12.15 5.86
N ASN A 246 36.75 -11.03 6.28
CA ASN A 246 36.37 -9.66 5.87
C ASN A 246 36.37 -9.44 4.36
N LEU A 247 37.33 -10.03 3.63
CA LEU A 247 37.38 -9.95 2.16
C LEU A 247 36.19 -10.63 1.47
N GLN A 248 35.79 -11.81 1.95
CA GLN A 248 34.62 -12.52 1.41
C GLN A 248 33.33 -11.79 1.75
N ALA A 249 33.25 -11.20 2.95
CA ALA A 249 32.13 -10.35 3.31
C ALA A 249 32.00 -9.15 2.35
N LEU A 250 33.11 -8.49 1.99
CA LEU A 250 33.10 -7.41 1.00
C LEU A 250 32.70 -7.88 -0.39
N GLU A 251 33.07 -9.09 -0.80
CA GLU A 251 32.63 -9.66 -2.08
C GLU A 251 31.10 -9.81 -2.13
N TYR A 252 30.50 -10.38 -1.08
CA TYR A 252 29.05 -10.48 -0.98
C TYR A 252 28.37 -9.10 -0.95
N LEU A 253 28.91 -8.15 -0.19
CA LEU A 253 28.36 -6.80 -0.12
C LEU A 253 28.43 -6.09 -1.48
N LYS A 254 29.54 -6.21 -2.22
CA LYS A 254 29.66 -5.61 -3.56
C LYS A 254 28.68 -6.22 -4.54
N ASN A 255 28.45 -7.52 -4.46
CA ASN A 255 27.46 -8.19 -5.28
C ASN A 255 26.03 -7.76 -4.88
N ALA A 256 25.78 -7.54 -3.59
CA ALA A 256 24.53 -6.98 -3.09
C ALA A 256 24.30 -5.55 -3.58
N GLU A 257 25.31 -4.66 -3.51
CA GLU A 257 25.30 -3.27 -4.00
C GLU A 257 24.94 -3.23 -5.49
N ASN A 258 25.66 -4.00 -6.32
CA ASN A 258 25.44 -4.06 -7.78
C ASN A 258 24.02 -4.52 -8.16
N LYS A 259 23.40 -5.37 -7.32
CA LYS A 259 22.03 -5.84 -7.52
C LYS A 259 21.01 -4.83 -6.99
N SER A 260 21.28 -4.17 -5.86
CA SER A 260 20.35 -3.25 -5.20
C SER A 260 20.29 -1.88 -5.86
N GLU A 261 21.36 -1.40 -6.49
CA GLU A 261 21.36 -0.16 -7.28
C GLU A 261 20.28 -0.16 -8.38
N LYS A 262 19.89 -1.35 -8.85
CA LYS A 262 18.83 -1.51 -9.84
C LYS A 262 17.42 -1.35 -9.24
N THR A 263 17.25 -1.56 -7.93
CA THR A 263 15.94 -1.82 -7.29
C THR A 263 15.33 -0.63 -6.53
N TYR A 264 15.99 0.53 -6.49
CA TYR A 264 15.54 1.73 -5.74
C TYR A 264 15.24 1.52 -4.25
N ASP A 265 15.52 0.35 -3.68
CA ASP A 265 15.37 0.03 -2.25
C ASP A 265 16.46 0.76 -1.45
N SER A 266 16.15 1.99 -1.00
CA SER A 266 17.09 2.82 -0.26
C SER A 266 17.39 2.25 1.13
N THR A 267 16.45 1.56 1.76
CA THR A 267 16.65 0.93 3.07
C THR A 267 17.72 -0.16 2.99
N LEU A 268 17.63 -1.03 1.99
CA LEU A 268 18.64 -2.07 1.76
C LEU A 268 20.02 -1.49 1.44
N LEU A 269 20.08 -0.46 0.59
CA LEU A 269 21.34 0.21 0.25
C LEU A 269 21.99 0.86 1.49
N GLU A 270 21.19 1.44 2.38
CA GLU A 270 21.66 2.00 3.65
C GLU A 270 22.37 0.92 4.49
N GLU A 271 21.74 -0.24 4.66
CA GLU A 271 22.32 -1.35 5.39
C GLU A 271 23.61 -1.88 4.72
N ILE A 272 23.63 -2.00 3.39
CA ILE A 272 24.81 -2.46 2.64
C ILE A 272 25.98 -1.48 2.83
N TYR A 273 25.75 -0.17 2.69
CA TYR A 273 26.81 0.84 2.86
C TYR A 273 27.34 0.89 4.29
N LYS A 274 26.46 0.76 5.28
CA LYS A 274 26.87 0.63 6.68
C LYS A 274 27.77 -0.59 6.88
N GLU A 275 27.33 -1.76 6.43
CA GLU A 275 28.10 -3.01 6.58
C GLU A 275 29.46 -2.96 5.87
N MET A 276 29.52 -2.30 4.70
CA MET A 276 30.78 -2.05 3.99
C MET A 276 31.70 -1.10 4.75
N ALA A 277 31.19 0.03 5.23
CA ALA A 277 31.96 0.98 6.02
C ALA A 277 32.56 0.29 7.24
N ASP A 278 31.75 -0.39 8.04
CA ASP A 278 32.19 -1.12 9.24
C ASP A 278 33.27 -2.15 8.90
N ASN A 279 33.12 -2.88 7.79
CA ASN A 279 34.08 -3.90 7.38
C ASN A 279 35.42 -3.27 6.93
N TYR A 280 35.39 -2.19 6.15
CA TYR A 280 36.59 -1.45 5.78
C TYR A 280 37.29 -0.80 6.98
N LEU A 281 36.53 -0.35 7.98
CA LEU A 281 37.08 0.16 9.24
C LEU A 281 37.86 -0.93 9.98
N VAL A 282 37.27 -2.12 10.14
CA VAL A 282 37.94 -3.29 10.77
C VAL A 282 39.21 -3.69 10.03
N MET A 283 39.23 -3.55 8.70
CA MET A 283 40.42 -3.83 7.89
C MET A 283 41.47 -2.71 7.90
N GLY A 284 41.23 -1.58 8.58
CA GLY A 284 42.13 -0.43 8.59
C GLY A 284 42.17 0.35 7.27
N ASN A 285 41.20 0.15 6.38
CA ASN A 285 41.15 0.80 5.08
C ASN A 285 40.35 2.12 5.15
N GLN A 286 41.03 3.16 5.63
CA GLN A 286 40.40 4.46 5.91
C GLN A 286 39.76 5.11 4.68
N ASN A 287 40.35 4.98 3.49
CA ASN A 287 39.81 5.59 2.26
C ASN A 287 38.44 5.00 1.89
N TYR A 288 38.32 3.68 1.90
CA TYR A 288 37.05 3.02 1.59
C TYR A 288 36.02 3.16 2.71
N TYR A 289 36.46 3.18 3.97
CA TYR A 289 35.59 3.53 5.09
C TYR A 289 34.94 4.91 4.90
N GLN A 290 35.73 5.93 4.58
CA GLN A 290 35.23 7.29 4.33
C GLN A 290 34.30 7.33 3.11
N LEU A 291 34.63 6.63 2.03
CA LEU A 291 33.80 6.54 0.84
C LEU A 291 32.40 6.00 1.15
N TYR A 292 32.32 4.85 1.82
CA TYR A 292 31.02 4.22 2.13
C TYR A 292 30.27 4.92 3.25
N SER A 293 30.96 5.54 4.21
CA SER A 293 30.34 6.42 5.21
C SER A 293 29.69 7.64 4.56
N LYS A 294 30.34 8.24 3.55
CA LYS A 294 29.77 9.35 2.79
C LYS A 294 28.54 8.91 1.99
N LYS A 295 28.63 7.79 1.26
CA LYS A 295 27.47 7.21 0.55
C LYS A 295 26.28 6.97 1.48
N LEU A 296 26.53 6.44 2.68
CA LEU A 296 25.52 6.23 3.70
C LEU A 296 24.84 7.55 4.12
N GLN A 297 25.63 8.57 4.46
CA GLN A 297 25.12 9.88 4.87
C GLN A 297 24.30 10.56 3.76
N GLU A 298 24.79 10.54 2.52
CA GLU A 298 24.07 11.11 1.37
C GLU A 298 22.73 10.42 1.13
N LEU A 299 22.68 9.09 1.27
CA LEU A 299 21.47 8.30 1.12
C LEU A 299 20.45 8.60 2.24
N GLN A 300 20.90 8.64 3.49
CA GLN A 300 20.06 8.98 4.64
C GLN A 300 19.46 10.38 4.52
N PHE A 301 20.29 11.36 4.14
CA PHE A 301 19.83 12.73 3.90
C PHE A 301 18.77 12.81 2.79
N LYS A 302 18.97 12.09 1.68
CA LYS A 302 17.99 12.02 0.59
C LYS A 302 16.68 11.37 1.05
N ARG A 303 16.75 10.33 1.88
CA ARG A 303 15.56 9.65 2.43
C ARG A 303 14.78 10.57 3.35
N GLU A 304 15.47 11.27 4.25
CA GLU A 304 14.85 12.23 5.16
C GLU A 304 14.15 13.37 4.38
N GLN A 305 14.76 13.89 3.31
CA GLN A 305 14.10 14.86 2.43
C GLN A 305 12.83 14.32 1.78
N LEU A 306 12.86 13.07 1.30
CA LEU A 306 11.68 12.43 0.72
C LEU A 306 10.59 12.25 1.78
N GLU A 307 10.93 11.76 2.98
CA GLU A 307 10.00 11.62 4.10
C GLU A 307 9.38 12.97 4.49
N LEU A 308 10.19 14.01 4.68
CA LEU A 308 9.74 15.37 5.00
C LEU A 308 8.83 15.95 3.90
N SER A 309 9.18 15.76 2.63
CA SER A 309 8.32 16.18 1.52
C SER A 309 6.99 15.43 1.54
N SER A 310 7.01 14.13 1.83
CA SER A 310 5.82 13.29 1.96
C SER A 310 4.92 13.75 3.10
N ILE A 311 5.50 14.09 4.26
CA ILE A 311 4.80 14.61 5.43
C ILE A 311 4.17 15.97 5.11
N ASN A 312 4.96 16.92 4.58
CA ASN A 312 4.47 18.25 4.24
C ASN A 312 3.31 18.18 3.24
N GLU A 313 3.46 17.37 2.19
CA GLU A 313 2.38 17.18 1.24
C GLU A 313 1.18 16.46 1.88
N SER A 314 1.38 15.53 2.83
CA SER A 314 0.31 14.82 3.53
C SER A 314 -0.49 15.76 4.41
N MET A 315 0.20 16.62 5.19
CA MET A 315 -0.42 17.68 5.99
C MET A 315 -1.19 18.64 5.10
N ASN A 316 -0.65 19.06 3.96
CA ASN A 316 -1.35 19.91 3.00
C ASN A 316 -2.62 19.22 2.44
N ALA A 317 -2.55 17.92 2.13
CA ALA A 317 -3.70 17.16 1.66
C ALA A 317 -4.77 16.96 2.75
N GLN A 318 -4.36 16.68 3.99
CA GLN A 318 -5.26 16.60 5.14
C GLN A 318 -5.92 17.95 5.45
N ASN A 319 -5.16 19.05 5.40
CA ASN A 319 -5.70 20.40 5.57
C ASN A 319 -6.71 20.73 4.47
N LYS A 320 -6.41 20.37 3.21
CA LYS A 320 -7.35 20.55 2.10
C LYS A 320 -8.62 19.72 2.27
N ASN A 321 -8.48 18.46 2.67
CA ASN A 321 -9.62 17.55 2.91
C ASN A 321 -10.44 17.97 4.13
N ALA A 322 -9.81 18.50 5.18
CA ALA A 322 -10.47 19.08 6.34
C ALA A 322 -11.22 20.36 5.95
N ALA A 323 -10.61 21.23 5.14
CA ALA A 323 -11.25 22.43 4.60
C ALA A 323 -12.48 22.10 3.76
N THR A 324 -12.39 21.15 2.82
CA THR A 324 -13.56 20.71 2.03
C THR A 324 -14.63 20.07 2.92
N LYS A 325 -14.26 19.28 3.93
CA LYS A 325 -15.23 18.68 4.86
C LYS A 325 -15.90 19.74 5.75
N ILE A 326 -15.19 20.79 6.14
CA ILE A 326 -15.74 21.96 6.85
C ILE A 326 -16.68 22.76 5.92
N GLU A 327 -16.33 22.92 4.64
CA GLU A 327 -17.21 23.54 3.63
C GLU A 327 -18.48 22.72 3.39
N GLU A 328 -18.39 21.40 3.30
CA GLU A 328 -19.53 20.49 3.18
C GLU A 328 -20.42 20.53 4.43
N LEU A 329 -19.84 20.52 5.63
CA LEU A 329 -20.59 20.63 6.89
C LEU A 329 -21.25 22.01 7.04
N SER A 330 -20.54 23.09 6.70
CA SER A 330 -21.07 24.45 6.80
C SER A 330 -22.17 24.73 5.76
N SER A 331 -22.06 24.21 4.54
CA SER A 331 -23.11 24.30 3.52
C SER A 331 -24.35 23.47 3.91
N LYS A 332 -24.15 22.26 4.44
CA LYS A 332 -25.25 21.42 4.96
C LYS A 332 -25.96 22.08 6.16
N ASN A 333 -25.21 22.69 7.07
CA ASN A 333 -25.76 23.43 8.21
C ASN A 333 -26.51 24.71 7.77
N LYS A 334 -26.00 25.45 6.80
CA LYS A 334 -26.71 26.61 6.22
C LYS A 334 -28.05 26.20 5.61
N ASN A 335 -28.09 25.10 4.85
CA ASN A 335 -29.33 24.59 4.28
C ASN A 335 -30.33 24.14 5.36
N SER A 336 -29.85 23.48 6.42
CA SER A 336 -30.69 23.10 7.57
C SER A 336 -31.24 24.31 8.33
N LEU A 337 -30.44 25.36 8.50
CA LEU A 337 -30.86 26.62 9.15
C LEU A 337 -31.96 27.31 8.32
N ILE A 338 -31.77 27.43 7.00
CA ILE A 338 -32.77 28.03 6.10
C ILE A 338 -34.09 27.26 6.16
N LEU A 339 -34.04 25.92 6.18
CA LEU A 339 -35.23 25.08 6.30
C LEU A 339 -35.96 25.31 7.64
N SER A 340 -35.23 25.45 8.75
CA SER A 340 -35.83 25.70 10.06
C SER A 340 -36.51 27.07 10.14
N ILE A 341 -35.92 28.10 9.52
CA ILE A 341 -36.48 29.45 9.48
C ILE A 341 -37.75 29.49 8.61
N THR A 342 -37.75 28.85 7.44
CA THR A 342 -38.93 28.82 6.57
C THR A 342 -40.09 28.07 7.23
N MET A 343 -39.81 26.96 7.91
CA MET A 343 -40.80 26.21 8.68
C MET A 343 -41.34 27.03 9.88
N GLY A 344 -40.48 27.77 10.59
CA GLY A 344 -40.92 28.68 11.65
C GLY A 344 -41.82 29.81 11.14
N CYS A 345 -41.43 30.47 10.05
CA CYS A 345 -42.22 31.54 9.44
C CYS A 345 -43.60 31.06 8.97
N THR A 346 -43.70 29.87 8.37
CA THR A 346 -44.98 29.31 7.92
C THR A 346 -45.92 28.99 9.08
N ILE A 347 -45.40 28.47 10.19
CA ILE A 347 -46.18 28.23 11.42
C ILE A 347 -46.69 29.56 11.99
N CYS A 348 -45.82 30.58 12.12
CA CYS A 348 -46.21 31.89 12.61
C CYS A 348 -47.29 32.56 11.74
N LEU A 349 -47.17 32.45 10.41
CA LEU A 349 -48.19 32.91 9.47
C LEU A 349 -49.52 32.18 9.66
N GLY A 350 -49.49 30.86 9.87
CA GLY A 350 -50.68 30.07 10.16
C GLY A 350 -51.40 30.53 11.43
N ILE A 351 -50.65 30.74 12.52
CA ILE A 351 -51.18 31.24 13.79
C ILE A 351 -51.77 32.64 13.62
N PHE A 352 -51.08 33.53 12.89
CA PHE A 352 -51.54 34.88 12.64
C PHE A 352 -52.86 34.91 11.86
N LEU A 353 -52.96 34.12 10.77
CA LEU A 353 -54.18 34.01 9.97
C LEU A 353 -55.34 33.41 10.76
N TRP A 354 -55.05 32.46 11.65
CA TRP A 354 -56.04 31.86 12.53
C TRP A 354 -56.57 32.85 13.57
N ALA A 355 -55.67 33.58 14.25
CA ALA A 355 -56.02 34.64 15.19
C ALA A 355 -56.82 35.75 14.50
N TYR A 356 -56.42 36.16 13.29
CA TYR A 356 -57.15 37.14 12.48
C TYR A 356 -58.58 36.67 12.15
N LYS A 357 -58.75 35.41 11.73
CA LYS A 357 -60.07 34.80 11.51
C LYS A 357 -60.93 34.79 12.77
N LEU A 358 -60.35 34.49 13.93
CA LEU A 358 -61.04 34.52 15.22
C LEU A 358 -61.51 35.93 15.58
N MET A 359 -60.67 36.95 15.40
CA MET A 359 -61.05 38.34 15.66
C MET A 359 -62.21 38.79 14.76
N ILE A 360 -62.23 38.40 13.48
CA ILE A 360 -63.34 38.69 12.57
C ILE A 360 -64.63 37.99 13.03
N ARG A 361 -64.55 36.71 13.41
CA ARG A 361 -65.70 35.96 13.93
C ARG A 361 -66.26 36.61 15.19
N ASN A 362 -65.39 36.94 16.16
CA ASN A 362 -65.80 37.63 17.39
C ASN A 362 -66.45 38.98 17.12
N LYS A 363 -65.93 39.77 16.15
CA LYS A 363 -66.58 41.04 15.74
C LYS A 363 -67.96 40.83 15.12
N LYS A 364 -68.19 39.74 14.37
CA LYS A 364 -69.52 39.41 13.82
C LYS A 364 -70.47 38.97 14.93
N SER A 365 -70.05 38.07 15.81
CA SER A 365 -70.87 37.61 16.95
C SER A 365 -71.20 38.75 17.92
N ALA A 366 -70.28 39.67 18.17
CA ALA A 366 -70.54 40.86 18.99
C ALA A 366 -71.62 41.77 18.37
N LYS A 367 -71.62 41.95 17.04
CA LYS A 367 -72.67 42.71 16.33
C LYS A 367 -74.02 42.00 16.34
N GLU A 368 -74.05 40.67 16.27
CA GLU A 368 -75.30 39.89 16.38
C GLU A 368 -75.89 39.96 17.80
N ILE A 369 -75.06 39.82 18.83
CA ILE A 369 -75.48 40.00 20.23
C ILE A 369 -76.02 41.42 20.44
N GLN A 370 -75.36 42.45 19.88
CA GLN A 370 -75.82 43.84 20.00
C GLN A 370 -77.18 44.08 19.31
N LYS A 371 -77.49 43.35 18.24
CA LYS A 371 -78.81 43.38 17.58
C LYS A 371 -79.90 42.64 18.37
N LEU A 372 -79.54 41.58 19.10
CA LEU A 372 -80.48 40.83 19.95
C LEU A 372 -80.81 41.57 21.27
N VAL A 373 -79.96 42.53 21.67
CA VAL A 373 -80.09 43.30 22.92
C VAL A 373 -80.68 44.72 22.68
N GLN A 374 -80.94 45.12 21.43
CA GLN A 374 -81.68 46.36 21.17
C GLN A 374 -83.18 46.16 21.45
N PRO A 375 -83.81 46.98 22.30
CA PRO A 375 -85.24 46.89 22.57
C PRO A 375 -86.02 47.31 21.32
N VAL A 376 -87.03 46.51 20.95
CA VAL A 376 -88.08 46.90 20.00
C VAL A 376 -88.83 48.07 20.63
N SER A 377 -88.67 49.26 20.03
CA SER A 377 -89.48 50.45 20.31
C SER A 377 -90.29 50.81 19.08
#